data_AF-A0A428UEE1-F1
#
_entry.id   AF-A0A428UEE1-F1
#
_cell.length_a   1.000
_cell.length_b   1.000
_cell.length_c   1.000
_cell.angle_alpha   90.00
_cell.angle_beta   90.00
_cell.angle_gamma   90.00
#
_symmetry.space_group_name_H-M   'P 1'
#
loop_
_entity.id
_entity.type
_entity.pdbx_description
1 polymer ?
#
loop_
_entity_poly.entity_id
_entity_poly.type
_entity_poly.pdbx_seq_one_letter_code
_entity_poly.pdbx_strand_id
1 'polypeptide(L)'
;MTATTASTASGASTGATASAIQQQQFVSRQRQEKLKEYDALLAAFYTHLERPEPEEPEIKSVANWMDGKKPVAFAESTFLNDWSDLRRARHSVEKGGLETFLGRYAGVSSLCKDSNPKSEDPQIQFIKQSKVVAVSRALTTLFAVATLVVPIGILYAVKAVPTRLWVIAAFTGVFSSSLCWLTSSRNYEIFSATAAYCAVMVVFVGSLPN
;
A
#
# COMPACT_ATOMS: atom_id res chain seq x y z
N MET A 1 -71.46 28.94 40.51
CA MET A 1 -71.12 28.82 39.07
C MET A 1 -69.95 29.73 38.76
N THR A 2 -68.70 29.29 38.95
CA THR A 2 -67.50 30.05 38.59
C THR A 2 -66.31 29.09 38.51
N ALA A 3 -66.12 28.42 37.36
CA ALA A 3 -64.96 27.56 37.12
C ALA A 3 -64.67 27.44 35.62
N THR A 4 -64.30 28.54 34.93
CA THR A 4 -63.90 28.48 33.51
C THR A 4 -63.01 29.66 33.10
N THR A 5 -61.86 29.90 33.76
CA THR A 5 -60.86 30.86 33.22
C THR A 5 -59.39 30.51 33.47
N ALA A 6 -59.05 29.51 34.29
CA ALA A 6 -57.64 29.23 34.64
C ALA A 6 -56.87 28.32 33.66
N SER A 7 -57.55 27.58 32.77
CA SER A 7 -56.90 26.57 31.93
C SER A 7 -56.23 27.12 30.66
N THR A 8 -56.68 28.27 30.14
CA THR A 8 -56.25 28.78 28.83
C THR A 8 -54.89 29.49 28.85
N ALA A 9 -54.47 30.05 29.99
CA ALA A 9 -53.20 30.79 30.10
C ALA A 9 -51.95 29.88 30.21
N SER A 10 -52.12 28.66 30.75
CA SER A 10 -51.02 27.69 30.87
C SER A 10 -50.65 27.03 29.53
N GLY A 11 -51.61 26.87 28.63
CA GLY A 11 -51.37 26.30 27.28
C GLY A 11 -50.56 27.21 26.36
N ALA A 12 -50.73 28.54 26.46
CA ALA A 12 -50.06 29.51 25.61
C ALA A 12 -48.55 29.67 25.93
N SER A 13 -48.17 29.66 27.21
CA SER A 13 -46.76 29.69 27.62
C SER A 13 -46.04 28.38 27.32
N THR A 14 -46.73 27.24 27.45
CA THR A 14 -46.18 25.91 27.12
C THR A 14 -45.98 25.71 25.61
N GLY A 15 -46.83 26.32 24.76
CA GLY A 15 -46.63 26.34 23.30
C GLY A 15 -45.48 27.24 22.84
N ALA A 16 -45.28 28.38 23.51
CA ALA A 16 -44.15 29.28 23.24
C ALA A 16 -42.80 28.67 23.65
N THR A 17 -42.75 27.93 24.77
CA THR A 17 -41.54 27.20 25.18
C THR A 17 -41.28 25.99 24.29
N ALA A 18 -42.32 25.26 23.87
CA ALA A 18 -42.18 24.14 22.93
C ALA A 18 -41.63 24.57 21.56
N SER A 19 -42.12 25.68 21.01
CA SER A 19 -41.60 26.24 19.73
C SER A 19 -40.16 26.76 19.87
N ALA A 20 -39.78 27.34 21.01
CA ALA A 20 -38.39 27.73 21.29
C ALA A 20 -37.45 26.52 21.39
N ILE A 21 -37.89 25.43 22.03
CA ILE A 21 -37.12 24.16 22.10
C ILE A 21 -36.95 23.57 20.70
N GLN A 22 -38.01 23.55 19.88
CA GLN A 22 -37.93 23.09 18.48
C GLN A 22 -36.94 23.93 17.66
N GLN A 23 -36.95 25.25 17.84
CA GLN A 23 -36.00 26.15 17.17
C GLN A 23 -34.55 25.89 17.61
N GLN A 24 -34.29 25.69 18.90
CA GLN A 24 -32.95 25.35 19.39
C GLN A 24 -32.46 24.00 18.86
N GLN A 25 -33.35 23.01 18.76
CA GLN A 25 -33.03 21.71 18.17
C GLN A 25 -32.72 21.84 16.68
N PHE A 26 -33.49 22.63 15.95
CA PHE A 26 -33.25 22.90 14.53
C PHE A 26 -31.88 23.56 14.29
N VAL A 27 -31.57 24.63 15.04
CA VAL A 27 -30.27 25.32 14.96
C VAL A 27 -29.11 24.40 15.35
N SER A 28 -29.31 23.52 16.33
CA SER A 28 -28.28 22.55 16.75
C SER A 28 -28.02 21.50 15.67
N ARG A 29 -29.05 21.05 14.96
CA ARG A 29 -28.90 20.15 13.80
C ARG A 29 -28.13 20.82 12.66
N GLN A 30 -28.51 22.04 12.28
CA GLN A 30 -27.81 22.78 11.22
C GLN A 30 -26.33 22.98 11.54
N ARG A 31 -25.99 23.30 12.80
CA ARG A 31 -24.59 23.39 13.24
C ARG A 31 -23.86 22.06 13.11
N GLN A 32 -24.49 20.96 13.51
CA GLN A 32 -23.87 19.63 13.38
C GLN A 32 -23.64 19.25 11.92
N GLU A 33 -24.57 19.57 11.02
CA GLU A 33 -24.42 19.33 9.58
C GLU A 33 -23.26 20.15 9.01
N LYS A 34 -23.22 21.46 9.30
CA LYS A 34 -22.14 22.33 8.83
C LYS A 34 -20.78 21.94 9.42
N LEU A 35 -20.74 21.48 10.66
CA LEU A 35 -19.51 20.99 11.28
C LEU A 35 -19.01 19.72 10.59
N LYS A 36 -19.90 18.79 10.24
CA LYS A 36 -19.53 17.59 9.47
C LYS A 36 -19.03 17.93 8.07
N GLU A 37 -19.68 18.88 7.39
CA GLU A 37 -19.25 19.36 6.08
C GLU A 37 -17.85 20.01 6.17
N TYR A 38 -17.63 20.85 7.18
CA TYR A 38 -16.33 21.46 7.44
C TYR A 38 -15.25 20.41 7.76
N ASP A 39 -15.54 19.44 8.63
CA ASP A 39 -14.61 18.37 9.00
C ASP A 39 -14.24 17.50 7.80
N ALA A 40 -15.21 17.19 6.93
CA ALA A 40 -14.96 16.45 5.69
C ALA A 40 -14.07 17.23 4.72
N LEU A 41 -14.32 18.54 4.54
CA LEU A 41 -13.47 19.41 3.72
C LEU A 41 -12.05 19.52 4.30
N LEU A 42 -11.95 19.64 5.62
CA LEU A 42 -10.69 19.74 6.33
C LEU A 42 -9.87 18.44 6.20
N ALA A 43 -10.50 17.27 6.33
CA ALA A 43 -9.86 15.98 6.10
C ALA A 43 -9.35 15.84 4.65
N ALA A 44 -10.14 16.27 3.66
CA ALA A 44 -9.73 16.27 2.26
C ALA A 44 -8.52 17.21 2.01
N PHE A 45 -8.50 18.38 2.68
CA PHE A 45 -7.39 19.32 2.61
C PHE A 45 -6.11 18.74 3.22
N TYR A 46 -6.16 18.18 4.43
CA TYR A 46 -5.01 17.51 5.05
C TYR A 46 -4.50 16.34 4.20
N THR A 47 -5.41 15.53 3.64
CA THR A 47 -5.05 14.44 2.73
C THR A 47 -4.28 14.93 1.49
N HIS A 48 -4.57 16.15 1.02
CA HIS A 48 -3.84 16.74 -0.10
C HIS A 48 -2.44 17.23 0.31
N LEU A 49 -2.30 17.78 1.52
CA LEU A 49 -1.03 18.25 2.06
C LEU A 49 -0.06 17.11 2.43
N GLU A 50 -0.59 16.02 2.99
CA GLU A 50 0.19 14.84 3.42
C GLU A 50 0.60 13.91 2.27
N ARG A 51 0.27 14.30 1.04
CA ARG A 51 0.57 13.52 -0.15
C ARG A 51 2.08 13.30 -0.27
N PRO A 52 2.54 12.03 -0.34
CA PRO A 52 3.96 11.75 -0.38
C PRO A 52 4.60 12.26 -1.66
N GLU A 53 5.90 12.52 -1.57
CA GLU A 53 6.74 12.84 -2.71
C GLU A 53 6.72 11.69 -3.73
N PRO A 54 6.71 11.98 -5.03
CA PRO A 54 6.79 10.97 -6.07
C PRO A 54 8.12 10.20 -6.02
N GLU A 55 8.05 8.92 -6.39
CA GLU A 55 9.25 8.11 -6.54
C GLU A 55 10.01 8.53 -7.80
N GLU A 56 11.34 8.57 -7.75
CA GLU A 56 12.18 8.87 -8.91
C GLU A 56 11.81 8.13 -10.22
N PRO A 57 11.52 6.81 -10.23
CA PRO A 57 11.12 6.13 -11.46
C PRO A 57 9.83 6.67 -12.09
N GLU A 58 8.90 7.16 -11.28
CA GLU A 58 7.64 7.75 -11.77
C GLU A 58 7.91 9.10 -12.43
N ILE A 59 8.75 9.93 -11.81
CA ILE A 59 9.18 11.23 -12.36
C ILE A 59 9.93 11.02 -13.67
N LYS A 60 10.89 10.09 -13.69
CA LYS A 60 11.67 9.74 -14.90
C LYS A 60 10.78 9.24 -16.03
N SER A 61 9.75 8.45 -15.72
CA SER A 61 8.78 7.99 -16.73
C SER A 61 8.03 9.16 -17.38
N VAL A 62 7.58 10.13 -16.58
CA VAL A 62 6.88 11.32 -17.09
C VAL A 62 7.84 12.23 -17.84
N ALA A 63 9.05 12.44 -17.34
CA ALA A 63 10.08 13.25 -17.98
C ALA A 63 10.48 12.68 -19.35
N ASN A 64 10.68 11.36 -19.45
CA ASN A 64 10.96 10.69 -20.72
C ASN A 64 9.81 10.85 -21.72
N TRP A 65 8.56 10.75 -21.26
CA TRP A 65 7.39 10.96 -22.12
C TRP A 65 7.27 12.43 -22.57
N MET A 66 7.51 13.37 -21.67
CA MET A 66 7.48 14.80 -21.95
C MET A 66 8.54 15.22 -22.96
N ASP A 67 9.77 14.70 -22.84
CA ASP A 67 10.84 14.97 -23.82
C ASP A 67 10.58 14.28 -25.16
N GLY A 68 9.93 13.11 -25.16
CA GLY A 68 9.54 12.42 -26.39
C GLY A 68 8.42 13.12 -27.17
N LYS A 69 7.33 13.47 -26.49
CA LYS A 69 6.12 14.03 -27.13
C LYS A 69 6.10 15.55 -27.21
N LYS A 70 6.82 16.23 -26.32
CA LYS A 70 6.87 17.70 -26.15
C LYS A 70 5.50 18.37 -26.27
N PRO A 71 4.51 17.96 -25.45
CA PRO A 71 3.13 18.40 -25.61
C PRO A 71 2.86 19.84 -25.13
N VAL A 72 3.82 20.46 -24.45
CA VAL A 72 3.67 21.76 -23.78
C VAL A 72 4.54 22.81 -24.47
N ALA A 73 4.10 24.07 -24.44
CA ALA A 73 4.89 25.18 -24.97
C ALA A 73 6.23 25.30 -24.23
N PHE A 74 7.28 25.76 -24.92
CA PHE A 74 8.63 25.82 -24.35
C PHE A 74 8.70 26.60 -23.03
N ALA A 75 7.97 27.70 -22.91
CA ALA A 75 7.93 28.54 -21.70
C ALA A 75 7.40 27.78 -20.45
N GLU A 76 6.53 26.79 -20.66
CA GLU A 76 5.90 26.01 -19.61
C GLU A 76 6.65 24.68 -19.34
N SER A 77 7.70 24.36 -20.10
CA SER A 77 8.44 23.09 -19.97
C SER A 77 9.28 22.95 -18.69
N THR A 78 9.48 24.05 -17.97
CA THR A 78 10.39 24.15 -16.82
C THR A 78 9.86 23.46 -15.55
N PHE A 79 8.56 23.11 -15.47
CA PHE A 79 7.95 22.58 -14.24
C PHE A 79 8.58 21.25 -13.75
N LEU A 80 9.17 20.46 -14.65
CA LEU A 80 9.85 19.22 -14.29
C LEU A 80 11.28 19.39 -13.77
N ASN A 81 11.82 20.61 -13.79
CA ASN A 81 13.16 20.88 -13.23
C ASN A 81 13.16 20.91 -11.70
N ASP A 82 12.02 21.23 -11.08
CA ASP A 82 11.87 21.22 -9.63
C ASP A 82 11.13 19.96 -9.18
N TRP A 83 11.89 18.92 -8.82
CA TRP A 83 11.31 17.66 -8.34
C TRP A 83 10.64 17.82 -6.98
N SER A 84 11.03 18.84 -6.20
CA SER A 84 10.53 19.07 -4.85
C SER A 84 9.11 19.64 -4.82
N ASP A 85 8.64 20.24 -5.92
CA ASP A 85 7.27 20.75 -6.08
C ASP A 85 6.29 19.63 -6.49
N LEU A 86 6.81 18.51 -7.01
CA LEU A 86 5.96 17.43 -7.51
C LEU A 86 5.31 16.66 -6.35
N ARG A 87 4.01 16.34 -6.49
CA ARG A 87 3.24 15.54 -5.53
C ARG A 87 2.41 14.48 -6.27
N ARG A 88 2.31 13.27 -5.73
CA ARG A 88 1.62 12.15 -6.39
C ARG A 88 0.10 12.31 -6.41
N ALA A 89 -0.53 12.38 -7.57
CA ALA A 89 -1.99 12.54 -7.68
C ALA A 89 -2.82 11.50 -6.86
N ARG A 90 -2.27 10.30 -6.63
CA ARG A 90 -2.89 9.23 -5.87
C ARG A 90 -2.06 8.91 -4.62
N HIS A 91 -2.73 8.71 -3.48
CA HIS A 91 -2.12 8.08 -2.32
C HIS A 91 -1.73 6.65 -2.72
N SER A 92 -0.43 6.37 -2.86
CA SER A 92 0.01 5.01 -3.17
C SER A 92 -0.32 4.11 -1.99
N VAL A 93 -0.85 2.93 -2.28
CA VAL A 93 -0.79 1.79 -1.34
C VAL A 93 0.70 1.47 -1.16
N GLU A 94 1.12 1.14 0.06
CA GLU A 94 2.48 0.67 0.34
C GLU A 94 2.88 -0.37 -0.71
N LYS A 95 3.87 -0.03 -1.55
CA LYS A 95 4.43 -0.97 -2.51
C LYS A 95 5.30 -1.95 -1.73
N GLY A 96 5.09 -3.26 -1.91
CA GLY A 96 5.95 -4.28 -1.33
C GLY A 96 7.39 -4.17 -1.87
N GLY A 97 8.38 -4.62 -1.11
CA GLY A 97 9.80 -4.57 -1.50
C GLY A 97 10.05 -5.19 -2.90
N LEU A 98 9.34 -6.28 -3.20
CA LEU A 98 9.39 -6.92 -4.51
C LEU A 98 8.87 -6.04 -5.64
N GLU A 99 7.87 -5.20 -5.43
CA GLU A 99 7.26 -4.37 -6.49
C GLU A 99 8.22 -3.26 -6.93
N THR A 100 8.94 -2.69 -5.96
CA THR A 100 10.04 -1.75 -6.21
C THR A 100 11.20 -2.43 -6.93
N PHE A 101 11.55 -3.65 -6.53
CA PHE A 101 12.60 -4.43 -7.18
C PHE A 101 12.23 -4.82 -8.62
N LEU A 102 10.98 -5.25 -8.84
CA LEU A 102 10.43 -5.60 -10.15
C LEU A 102 10.36 -4.38 -11.08
N GLY A 103 10.01 -3.21 -10.53
CA GLY A 103 10.03 -1.94 -11.27
C GLY A 103 11.43 -1.55 -11.75
N ARG A 104 12.48 -1.96 -11.02
CA ARG A 104 13.88 -1.76 -11.43
C ARG A 104 14.35 -2.77 -12.48
N TYR A 105 13.78 -3.97 -12.47
CA TYR A 105 14.14 -5.02 -13.43
C TYR A 105 13.32 -4.90 -14.72
N ALA A 106 13.93 -4.27 -15.73
CA ALA A 106 13.28 -3.97 -17.01
C ALA A 106 12.65 -5.19 -17.71
N GLY A 107 13.15 -6.41 -17.47
CA GLY A 107 12.63 -7.64 -18.05
C GLY A 107 11.20 -8.01 -17.61
N VAL A 108 10.77 -7.61 -16.41
CA VAL A 108 9.44 -7.97 -15.90
C VAL A 108 8.37 -6.97 -16.33
N SER A 109 8.77 -5.76 -16.75
CA SER A 109 7.85 -4.75 -17.28
C SER A 109 7.11 -5.26 -18.53
N SER A 110 7.78 -6.06 -19.37
CA SER A 110 7.18 -6.73 -20.53
C SER A 110 6.11 -7.74 -20.15
N LEU A 111 6.25 -8.42 -19.01
CA LEU A 111 5.31 -9.44 -18.53
C LEU A 111 4.04 -8.80 -17.95
N CYS A 112 4.16 -7.58 -17.43
CA CYS A 112 3.07 -6.82 -16.83
C CYS A 112 2.45 -5.78 -17.77
N LYS A 113 2.81 -5.82 -19.06
CA LYS A 113 2.32 -4.92 -20.10
C LYS A 113 0.83 -5.11 -20.31
N ASP A 114 0.07 -4.02 -20.26
CA ASP A 114 -1.34 -4.07 -20.62
C ASP A 114 -1.49 -4.16 -22.14
N SER A 115 -2.29 -5.13 -22.59
CA SER A 115 -2.57 -5.34 -24.02
C SER A 115 -3.74 -4.50 -24.53
N ASN A 116 -4.42 -3.75 -23.66
CA ASN A 116 -5.58 -2.94 -24.02
C ASN A 116 -5.17 -1.50 -24.37
N PRO A 117 -5.47 -1.00 -25.59
CA PRO A 117 -5.16 0.36 -25.99
C PRO A 117 -6.15 1.34 -25.35
N LYS A 118 -5.91 1.72 -24.09
CA LYS A 118 -6.57 2.92 -23.51
C LYS A 118 -6.03 4.23 -24.09
N SER A 119 -4.93 4.18 -24.83
CA SER A 119 -4.37 5.31 -25.59
C SER A 119 -3.94 4.83 -26.96
N GLU A 120 -4.11 5.68 -27.97
CA GLU A 120 -3.66 5.47 -29.34
C GLU A 120 -2.16 5.79 -29.53
N ASP A 121 -1.49 6.30 -28.49
CA ASP A 121 -0.09 6.69 -28.54
C ASP A 121 0.84 5.46 -28.43
N PRO A 122 1.62 5.11 -29.46
CA PRO A 122 2.50 3.95 -29.45
C PRO A 122 3.65 4.06 -28.43
N GLN A 123 3.95 5.26 -27.92
CA GLN A 123 5.02 5.47 -26.93
C GLN A 123 4.56 5.32 -25.47
N ILE A 124 3.26 5.18 -25.22
CA ILE A 124 2.71 5.05 -23.86
C ILE A 124 2.43 3.57 -23.56
N GLN A 125 3.17 3.00 -22.61
CA GLN A 125 2.91 1.65 -22.11
C GLN A 125 2.24 1.72 -20.74
N PHE A 126 0.98 1.28 -20.67
CA PHE A 126 0.28 1.15 -19.40
C PHE A 126 0.68 -0.16 -18.72
N ILE A 127 1.17 -0.06 -17.49
CA ILE A 127 1.43 -1.22 -16.64
C ILE A 127 0.24 -1.37 -15.68
N LYS A 128 -0.44 -2.52 -15.73
CA LYS A 128 -1.53 -2.84 -14.80
C LYS A 128 -0.96 -3.15 -13.42
N GLN A 129 -1.23 -2.28 -12.44
CA GLN A 129 -0.82 -2.48 -11.05
C GLN A 129 -1.30 -3.84 -10.48
N SER A 130 -2.49 -4.31 -10.87
CA SER A 130 -3.02 -5.61 -10.42
C SER A 130 -2.17 -6.81 -10.90
N LYS A 131 -1.58 -6.72 -12.10
CA LYS A 131 -0.71 -7.77 -12.64
C LYS A 131 0.63 -7.78 -11.92
N VAL A 132 1.18 -6.61 -11.63
CA VAL A 132 2.42 -6.48 -10.84
C VAL A 132 2.24 -7.09 -9.45
N VAL A 133 1.12 -6.80 -8.76
CA VAL A 133 0.81 -7.39 -7.45
C VAL A 133 0.59 -8.90 -7.53
N ALA A 134 -0.03 -9.40 -8.60
CA ALA A 134 -0.22 -10.84 -8.77
C ALA A 134 1.11 -11.57 -9.02
N VAL A 135 1.97 -11.01 -9.87
CA VAL A 135 3.30 -11.56 -10.17
C VAL A 135 4.21 -11.49 -8.95
N SER A 136 4.17 -10.39 -8.20
CA SER A 136 4.95 -10.25 -6.96
C SER A 136 4.54 -11.33 -5.96
N ARG A 137 3.24 -11.49 -5.71
CA ARG A 137 2.71 -12.55 -4.84
C ARG A 137 3.12 -13.95 -5.32
N ALA A 138 3.00 -14.23 -6.61
CA ALA A 138 3.38 -15.52 -7.18
C ALA A 138 4.87 -15.83 -6.96
N LEU A 139 5.76 -14.86 -7.24
CA LEU A 139 7.20 -15.00 -7.00
C LEU A 139 7.52 -15.22 -5.52
N THR A 140 6.91 -14.44 -4.61
CA THR A 140 7.11 -14.64 -3.17
C THR A 140 6.70 -16.04 -2.73
N THR A 141 5.55 -16.54 -3.21
CA THR A 141 5.12 -17.92 -2.89
C THR A 141 6.05 -18.97 -3.49
N LEU A 142 6.55 -18.75 -4.71
CA LEU A 142 7.49 -19.67 -5.37
C LEU A 142 8.81 -19.74 -4.61
N PHE A 143 9.39 -18.60 -4.23
CA PHE A 143 10.62 -18.54 -3.44
C PHE A 143 10.44 -19.16 -2.06
N ALA A 144 9.29 -18.94 -1.41
CA ALA A 144 8.99 -19.57 -0.12
C ALA A 144 9.02 -21.10 -0.24
N VAL A 145 8.31 -21.67 -1.22
CA VAL A 145 8.26 -23.13 -1.42
C VAL A 145 9.63 -23.68 -1.84
N ALA A 146 10.31 -23.03 -2.78
CA ALA A 146 11.62 -23.46 -3.27
C ALA A 146 12.66 -23.49 -2.13
N THR A 147 12.65 -22.46 -1.27
CA THR A 147 13.59 -22.38 -0.14
C THR A 147 13.31 -23.45 0.91
N LEU A 148 12.09 -23.98 1.02
CA LEU A 148 11.81 -25.12 1.89
C LEU A 148 12.19 -26.46 1.25
N VAL A 149 11.87 -26.69 -0.03
CA VAL A 149 11.98 -28.00 -0.68
C VAL A 149 13.41 -28.31 -1.13
N VAL A 150 14.10 -27.33 -1.74
CA VAL A 150 15.45 -27.50 -2.28
C VAL A 150 16.48 -27.99 -1.24
N PRO A 151 16.58 -27.36 -0.05
CA PRO A 151 17.55 -27.81 0.95
C PRO A 151 17.25 -29.20 1.50
N ILE A 152 15.98 -29.63 1.60
CA ILE A 152 15.63 -31.00 2.01
C ILE A 152 16.21 -32.02 1.00
N GLY A 153 16.04 -31.75 -0.30
CA GLY A 153 16.60 -32.60 -1.36
C GLY A 153 18.14 -32.66 -1.34
N ILE A 154 18.79 -31.52 -1.10
CA ILE A 154 20.26 -31.45 -1.01
C ILE A 154 20.76 -32.19 0.24
N LEU A 155 20.11 -32.01 1.39
CA LEU A 155 20.46 -32.72 2.63
C LEU A 155 20.33 -34.24 2.50
N TYR A 156 19.37 -34.72 1.71
CA TYR A 156 19.23 -36.15 1.42
C TYR A 156 20.42 -36.72 0.64
N ALA A 157 21.00 -35.94 -0.28
CA ALA A 157 22.13 -36.38 -1.09
C ALA A 157 23.47 -36.33 -0.32
N VAL A 158 23.61 -35.42 0.65
CA VAL A 158 24.88 -35.20 1.37
C VAL A 158 25.00 -36.14 2.57
N LYS A 159 26.06 -36.96 2.61
CA LYS A 159 26.34 -37.87 3.75
C LYS A 159 27.19 -37.25 4.86
N ALA A 160 28.07 -36.30 4.51
CA ALA A 160 28.97 -35.70 5.49
C ALA A 160 28.26 -34.69 6.40
N VAL A 161 28.21 -35.00 7.71
CA VAL A 161 27.65 -34.13 8.76
C VAL A 161 28.18 -32.68 8.73
N PRO A 162 29.49 -32.41 8.63
CA PRO A 162 29.98 -31.02 8.60
C PRO A 162 29.50 -30.27 7.35
N THR A 163 29.36 -30.96 6.20
CA THR A 163 28.85 -30.36 4.96
C THR A 163 27.36 -30.02 5.07
N ARG A 164 26.56 -30.85 5.77
CA ARG A 164 25.14 -30.55 6.02
C ARG A 164 24.94 -29.25 6.79
N LEU A 165 25.78 -28.98 7.79
CA LEU A 165 25.72 -27.73 8.57
C LEU A 165 25.98 -26.49 7.70
N TRP A 166 26.99 -26.53 6.83
CA TRP A 166 27.27 -25.45 5.89
C TRP A 166 26.14 -25.22 4.89
N VAL A 167 25.51 -26.29 4.40
CA VAL A 167 24.34 -26.20 3.51
C VAL A 167 23.18 -25.50 4.23
N ILE A 168 22.86 -25.90 5.46
CA ILE A 168 21.79 -25.25 6.24
C ILE A 168 22.09 -23.76 6.41
N ALA A 169 23.31 -23.41 6.84
CA ALA A 169 23.70 -22.02 7.04
C ALA A 169 23.56 -21.19 5.75
N ALA A 170 24.00 -21.73 4.61
CA ALA A 170 23.88 -21.06 3.32
C ALA A 170 22.41 -20.85 2.91
N PHE A 171 21.57 -21.88 3.01
CA PHE A 171 20.15 -21.79 2.65
C PHE A 171 19.35 -20.89 3.60
N THR A 172 19.67 -20.85 4.89
CA THR A 172 19.10 -19.89 5.84
C THR A 172 19.45 -18.45 5.45
N GLY A 173 20.69 -18.20 5.01
CA GLY A 173 21.09 -16.89 4.50
C GLY A 173 20.28 -16.48 3.26
N VAL A 174 20.11 -17.40 2.31
CA VAL A 174 19.29 -17.18 1.11
C VAL A 174 17.82 -16.92 1.48
N PHE A 175 17.26 -17.67 2.43
CA PHE A 175 15.91 -17.46 2.94
C PHE A 175 15.73 -16.06 3.52
N SER A 176 16.61 -15.67 4.44
CA SER A 176 16.55 -14.36 5.11
C SER A 176 16.73 -13.19 4.13
N SER A 177 17.69 -13.31 3.20
CA SER A 177 17.91 -12.32 2.15
C SER A 177 16.69 -12.20 1.22
N SER A 178 16.09 -13.34 0.84
CA SER A 178 14.88 -13.35 0.02
C SER A 178 13.71 -12.71 0.77
N LEU A 179 13.52 -13.01 2.05
CA LEU A 179 12.45 -12.43 2.83
C LEU A 179 12.59 -10.90 2.99
N CYS A 180 13.83 -10.42 3.15
CA CYS A 180 14.16 -9.00 3.22
C CYS A 180 13.93 -8.26 1.89
N TRP A 181 14.26 -8.88 0.76
CA TRP A 181 14.07 -8.26 -0.56
C TRP A 181 12.63 -8.38 -1.08
N LEU A 182 11.97 -9.50 -0.84
CA LEU A 182 10.67 -9.78 -1.43
C LEU A 182 9.53 -9.13 -0.62
N THR A 183 9.69 -8.97 0.69
CA THR A 183 8.60 -8.51 1.57
C THR A 183 8.98 -7.22 2.28
N SER A 184 8.04 -6.26 2.34
CA SER A 184 8.13 -5.14 3.28
C SER A 184 7.65 -5.66 4.64
N SER A 185 8.56 -6.27 5.39
CA SER A 185 8.26 -6.94 6.67
C SER A 185 9.13 -6.34 7.76
N ARG A 186 8.59 -6.25 8.97
CA ARG A 186 9.30 -5.61 10.07
C ARG A 186 10.45 -6.52 10.53
N ASN A 187 11.54 -5.93 11.01
CA ASN A 187 12.76 -6.68 11.38
C ASN A 187 12.49 -7.88 12.32
N TYR A 188 11.51 -7.79 13.23
CA TYR A 188 11.16 -8.89 14.14
C TYR A 188 10.49 -10.08 13.43
N GLU A 189 9.72 -9.83 12.36
CA GLU A 189 9.03 -10.87 11.60
C GLU A 189 10.05 -11.72 10.84
N ILE A 190 11.04 -11.07 10.22
CA ILE A 190 12.13 -11.72 9.51
C ILE A 190 12.93 -12.63 10.46
N PHE A 191 13.24 -12.14 11.67
CA PHE A 191 13.97 -12.93 12.66
C PHE A 191 13.15 -14.14 13.14
N SER A 192 11.85 -13.94 13.42
CA SER A 192 10.95 -15.04 13.83
C SER A 192 10.81 -16.12 12.74
N ALA A 193 10.67 -15.72 11.48
CA ALA A 193 10.58 -16.63 10.35
C ALA A 193 11.89 -17.40 10.14
N THR A 194 13.03 -16.72 10.27
CA THR A 194 14.36 -17.33 10.14
C THR A 194 14.62 -18.34 11.25
N ALA A 195 14.22 -18.04 12.49
CA ALA A 195 14.32 -18.98 13.61
C ALA A 195 13.46 -20.22 13.40
N ALA A 196 12.21 -20.05 12.94
CA ALA A 196 11.33 -21.17 12.60
C ALA A 196 11.92 -22.05 11.48
N TYR A 197 12.45 -21.43 10.43
CA TYR A 197 13.11 -22.15 9.33
C TYR A 197 14.34 -22.94 9.80
N CYS A 198 15.20 -22.33 10.63
CA CYS A 198 16.35 -23.00 11.24
C CYS A 198 15.92 -24.21 12.08
N ALA A 199 14.85 -24.09 12.89
CA ALA A 199 14.36 -25.19 13.70
C ALA A 199 13.95 -26.40 12.84
N VAL A 200 13.22 -26.16 11.74
CA VAL A 200 12.84 -27.22 10.80
C VAL A 200 14.07 -27.89 10.18
N MET A 201 15.05 -27.10 9.71
CA MET A 201 16.27 -27.64 9.10
C MET A 201 17.11 -28.48 10.06
N VAL A 202 17.25 -28.04 11.32
CA VAL A 202 18.03 -28.75 12.34
C VAL A 202 17.38 -30.09 12.71
N VAL A 203 16.04 -30.13 12.84
CA VAL A 203 15.31 -31.39 13.10
C VAL A 203 15.49 -32.39 11.96
N PHE A 204 15.46 -31.93 10.71
CA PHE A 204 15.74 -32.79 9.55
C PHE A 204 17.17 -33.35 9.59
N VAL A 205 18.17 -32.52 9.90
CA VAL A 205 19.56 -32.98 9.98
C VAL A 205 19.76 -34.03 11.07
N GLY A 206 19.09 -33.86 12.22
CA GLY A 206 19.17 -34.78 13.35
C GLY A 206 18.44 -36.11 13.13
N SER A 207 17.53 -36.18 12.17
CA SER A 207 16.72 -37.38 11.88
C SER A 207 17.31 -38.26 10.78
N LEU A 208 18.31 -37.78 10.03
CA LEU A 208 18.94 -38.55 8.95
C LEU A 208 19.92 -39.58 9.54
N PRO A 209 19.83 -40.87 9.17
CA PRO A 209 20.80 -41.87 9.60
C PRO A 209 22.21 -41.49 9.13
N ASN A 210 23.18 -41.71 10.01
CA ASN A 210 24.61 -41.43 9.76
C ASN A 210 25.18 -42.32 8.66
#